data_AF-A0A4U1FHS3-F1
#
_entry.id   AF-A0A4U1FHS3-F1
#
_cell.length_a   1.000
_cell.length_b   1.000
_cell.length_c   1.000
_cell.angle_alpha   90.00
_cell.angle_beta   90.00
_cell.angle_gamma   90.00
#
_symmetry.space_group_name_H-M   'P 1'
#
loop_
_entity.id
_entity.type
_entity.pdbx_description
1 polymer ?
#
loop_
_entity_poly.entity_id
_entity_poly.type
_entity_poly.pdbx_seq_one_letter_code
_entity_poly.pdbx_strand_id
1 'polypeptide(L)'
;MASPFLPAGATTGDSGGELSSGDDSVDMESLQSPETEASRRLTELFEKAAAHFRGLVQGASREQLLYLYARYKQVKVGNCNTPKPSFFDFEGKQKW
;
A
#
# COMPACT_ATOMS: atom_id res chain seq x y z
N MET A 1 19.18 -12.83 48.54
CA MET A 1 18.40 -11.92 49.40
C MET A 1 17.03 -11.78 48.76
N ALA A 2 16.00 -12.27 49.45
CA ALA A 2 14.61 -12.16 49.01
C ALA A 2 14.03 -10.84 49.56
N SER A 3 13.47 -10.00 48.70
CA SER A 3 12.72 -8.82 49.13
C SER A 3 11.21 -9.11 49.03
N PRO A 4 10.42 -8.72 50.04
CA PRO A 4 9.03 -9.11 50.19
C PRO A 4 8.04 -8.18 49.46
N PHE A 5 6.81 -8.69 49.36
CA PHE A 5 5.62 -8.19 48.70
C PHE A 5 4.74 -7.31 49.63
N LEU A 6 3.76 -6.59 49.02
CA LEU A 6 2.50 -5.98 49.53
C LEU A 6 2.41 -4.43 49.50
N PRO A 7 1.20 -3.79 49.47
CA PRO A 7 -0.05 -4.12 48.75
C PRO A 7 -0.84 -2.89 48.18
N ALA A 8 -1.93 -3.20 47.45
CA ALA A 8 -3.25 -2.55 47.35
C ALA A 8 -3.42 -1.05 47.02
N GLY A 9 -4.24 -0.80 46.01
CA GLY A 9 -4.93 0.48 45.79
C GLY A 9 -6.05 0.34 44.76
N ALA A 10 -7.25 -0.04 45.22
CA ALA A 10 -8.48 0.11 44.47
C ALA A 10 -8.98 1.56 44.59
N THR A 11 -9.28 2.22 43.47
CA THR A 11 -10.19 3.37 43.47
C THR A 11 -10.94 3.42 42.14
N THR A 12 -12.27 3.48 42.30
CA THR A 12 -13.29 4.13 41.45
C THR A 12 -12.72 5.14 40.46
N GLY A 13 -13.17 5.24 39.20
CA GLY A 13 -14.54 5.22 38.73
C GLY A 13 -14.77 6.51 37.93
N ASP A 14 -15.61 6.41 36.89
CA ASP A 14 -16.31 7.48 36.19
C ASP A 14 -15.53 8.43 35.23
N SER A 15 -16.31 8.93 34.27
CA SER A 15 -16.05 10.00 33.31
C SER A 15 -15.25 9.59 32.07
N GLY A 16 -15.82 9.57 30.87
CA GLY A 16 -16.89 10.43 30.34
C GLY A 16 -16.32 11.10 29.09
N GLY A 17 -17.02 10.98 27.96
CA GLY A 17 -16.61 11.66 26.73
C GLY A 17 -16.78 10.82 25.49
N GLU A 18 -18.02 10.62 25.08
CA GLU A 18 -18.36 10.60 23.66
C GLU A 18 -17.83 11.87 22.97
N LEU A 19 -16.99 11.67 21.98
CA LEU A 19 -16.68 12.61 20.90
C LEU A 19 -16.64 11.73 19.66
N SER A 20 -17.75 11.56 18.91
CA SER A 20 -18.37 12.61 18.09
C SER A 20 -17.33 13.47 17.40
N SER A 21 -16.86 12.99 16.26
CA SER A 21 -16.41 13.76 15.09
C SER A 21 -16.20 12.72 14.01
N GLY A 22 -17.24 12.36 13.28
CA GLY A 22 -17.75 13.21 12.22
C GLY A 22 -17.45 12.43 10.96
N ASP A 23 -18.47 11.77 10.43
CA ASP A 23 -18.51 11.47 9.00
C ASP A 23 -18.27 12.79 8.28
N ASP A 24 -17.03 13.03 7.86
CA ASP A 24 -16.76 14.12 6.93
C ASP A 24 -17.31 13.64 5.58
N SER A 25 -18.61 13.87 5.43
CA SER A 25 -19.27 14.05 4.16
C SER A 25 -18.52 15.13 3.41
N VAL A 26 -17.43 14.75 2.74
CA VAL A 26 -16.79 15.57 1.72
C VAL A 26 -17.66 15.57 0.46
N ASP A 27 -18.86 16.13 0.57
CA ASP A 27 -19.50 16.82 -0.54
C ASP A 27 -18.85 18.22 -0.64
N MET A 28 -17.56 18.22 -0.98
CA MET A 28 -16.83 19.41 -1.38
C MET A 28 -16.76 19.43 -2.90
N GLU A 29 -17.91 19.72 -3.52
CA GLU A 29 -18.01 20.07 -4.92
C GLU A 29 -17.43 21.49 -5.12
N SER A 30 -16.10 21.62 -5.15
CA SER A 30 -15.45 22.76 -5.80
C SER A 30 -13.95 22.52 -5.98
N LEU A 31 -13.54 22.46 -7.24
CA LEU A 31 -12.17 22.29 -7.76
C LEU A 31 -11.65 20.84 -7.81
N GLN A 32 -12.40 19.96 -8.48
CA GLN A 32 -11.76 18.84 -9.18
C GLN A 32 -10.93 19.42 -10.34
N SER A 33 -9.66 19.74 -10.07
CA SER A 33 -8.70 19.99 -11.14
C SER A 33 -8.73 18.76 -12.07
N PRO A 34 -8.78 18.95 -13.41
CA PRO A 34 -8.86 17.84 -14.37
C PRO A 34 -7.74 16.81 -14.17
N GLU A 35 -6.62 17.19 -13.57
CA GLU A 35 -5.48 16.33 -13.26
C GLU A 35 -5.78 15.29 -12.16
N THR A 36 -6.59 15.65 -11.17
CA THR A 36 -6.96 14.75 -10.06
C THR A 36 -7.90 13.64 -10.52
N GLU A 37 -8.87 13.99 -11.37
CA GLU A 37 -9.81 13.03 -11.96
C GLU A 37 -9.11 12.12 -12.98
N ALA A 38 -8.20 12.67 -13.80
CA ALA A 38 -7.37 11.86 -14.69
C ALA A 38 -6.52 10.83 -13.92
N SER A 39 -5.93 11.24 -12.79
CA SER A 39 -5.14 10.34 -11.92
C SER A 39 -6.00 9.23 -11.30
N ARG A 40 -7.23 9.55 -10.89
CA ARG A 40 -8.19 8.56 -10.37
C ARG A 40 -8.55 7.52 -11.43
N ARG A 41 -8.93 7.96 -12.64
CA ARG A 41 -9.23 7.06 -13.77
C ARG A 41 -8.04 6.18 -14.16
N LEU A 42 -6.84 6.75 -14.18
CA LEU A 42 -5.62 5.99 -14.47
C LEU A 42 -5.39 4.90 -13.41
N THR A 43 -5.62 5.21 -12.14
CA THR A 43 -5.50 4.25 -11.05
C THR A 43 -6.50 3.10 -11.21
N GLU A 44 -7.76 3.40 -11.51
CA GLU A 44 -8.80 2.39 -11.75
C GLU A 44 -8.46 1.48 -12.94
N LEU A 45 -8.00 2.06 -14.05
CA LEU A 45 -7.56 1.30 -15.23
C LEU A 45 -6.36 0.41 -14.90
N PHE A 46 -5.41 0.91 -14.13
CA PHE A 46 -4.25 0.15 -13.70
C PHE A 46 -4.64 -1.06 -12.83
N GLU A 47 -5.50 -0.87 -11.82
CA GLU A 47 -5.95 -1.98 -10.97
C GLU A 47 -6.75 -3.02 -11.77
N LYS A 48 -7.61 -2.57 -12.70
CA LYS A 48 -8.35 -3.47 -13.60
C LYS A 48 -7.43 -4.28 -14.50
N ALA A 49 -6.40 -3.63 -15.07
CA ALA A 49 -5.40 -4.31 -15.89
C ALA A 49 -4.56 -5.29 -15.06
N ALA A 50 -4.16 -4.92 -13.84
CA ALA A 50 -3.43 -5.78 -12.92
C ALA A 50 -4.24 -7.01 -12.50
N ALA A 51 -5.56 -6.87 -12.33
CA ALA A 51 -6.45 -8.01 -12.08
C ALA A 51 -6.52 -8.96 -13.29
N HIS A 52 -6.60 -8.41 -14.51
CA HIS A 52 -6.65 -9.16 -15.76
C HIS A 52 -5.32 -9.84 -16.13
N PHE A 53 -4.19 -9.31 -15.65
CA PHE A 53 -2.85 -9.84 -15.91
C PHE A 53 -2.72 -11.33 -15.60
N ARG A 54 -3.40 -11.84 -14.57
CA ARG A 54 -3.39 -13.26 -14.18
C ARG A 54 -3.78 -14.20 -15.33
N GLY A 55 -4.69 -13.79 -16.21
CA GLY A 55 -5.09 -14.59 -17.38
C GLY A 55 -4.13 -14.49 -18.57
N LEU A 56 -3.27 -13.47 -18.61
CA LEU A 56 -2.34 -13.20 -19.71
C LEU A 56 -0.96 -13.83 -19.50
N VAL A 57 -0.64 -14.27 -18.27
CA VAL A 57 0.70 -14.78 -17.92
C VAL A 57 1.15 -15.92 -18.83
N GLN A 58 0.25 -16.82 -19.23
CA GLN A 58 0.59 -17.97 -20.06
C GLN A 58 0.86 -17.63 -21.54
N GLY A 59 0.36 -16.48 -22.03
CA GLY A 59 0.55 -16.05 -23.41
C GLY A 59 1.57 -14.92 -23.59
N ALA A 60 2.04 -14.33 -22.50
CA ALA A 60 2.97 -13.21 -22.53
C ALA A 60 4.44 -13.68 -22.61
N SER A 61 5.25 -12.96 -23.37
CA SER A 61 6.68 -13.19 -23.41
C SER A 61 7.36 -12.78 -22.09
N ARG A 62 8.52 -13.37 -21.82
CA ARG A 62 9.33 -13.03 -20.63
C ARG A 62 9.66 -11.55 -20.54
N GLU A 63 9.94 -10.90 -21.66
CA GLU A 63 10.21 -9.45 -21.72
C GLU A 63 8.98 -8.63 -21.35
N GLN A 64 7.80 -9.02 -21.82
CA GLN A 64 6.53 -8.36 -21.48
C GLN A 64 6.23 -8.50 -19.98
N LEU A 65 6.47 -9.68 -19.40
CA LEU A 65 6.30 -9.92 -17.97
C LEU A 65 7.24 -9.03 -17.13
N LEU A 66 8.50 -8.89 -17.54
CA LEU A 66 9.48 -8.03 -16.86
C LEU A 66 9.12 -6.54 -17.00
N TYR A 67 8.68 -6.12 -18.18
CA TYR A 67 8.23 -4.76 -18.44
C TYR A 67 7.05 -4.34 -17.54
N LEU A 68 6.10 -5.26 -17.35
CA LEU A 68 4.94 -5.07 -16.47
C LEU A 68 5.35 -5.10 -14.99
N TYR A 69 6.23 -6.04 -14.61
CA TYR A 69 6.74 -6.15 -13.25
C TYR A 69 7.42 -4.86 -12.77
N ALA A 70 8.34 -4.29 -13.56
CA ALA A 70 9.07 -3.07 -13.21
C ALA A 70 8.12 -1.89 -12.95
N ARG A 71 7.12 -1.70 -13.82
CA ARG A 71 6.10 -0.64 -13.66
C ARG A 71 5.19 -0.87 -12.47
N TYR A 72 4.78 -2.11 -12.27
CA TYR A 72 3.96 -2.46 -11.11
C TYR A 72 4.69 -2.16 -9.81
N LYS A 73 5.98 -2.51 -9.73
CA LYS A 73 6.83 -2.19 -8.57
C LYS A 73 7.00 -0.68 -8.39
N GLN A 74 7.23 0.07 -9.47
CA GLN A 74 7.35 1.53 -9.40
C GLN A 74 6.08 2.20 -8.86
N VAL A 75 4.89 1.76 -9.31
CA VAL A 75 3.61 2.33 -8.88
C VAL A 75 3.27 1.94 -7.44
N LYS A 76 3.56 0.71 -7.02
CA LYS A 76 3.15 0.19 -5.70
C LYS A 76 4.16 0.44 -4.59
N VAL A 77 5.45 0.44 -4.91
CA VAL A 77 6.55 0.57 -3.94
C VAL A 77 7.24 1.92 -4.07
N GLY A 78 7.22 2.53 -5.26
CA GLY A 78 8.01 3.72 -5.56
C GLY A 78 9.44 3.36 -5.95
N ASN A 79 10.38 4.22 -5.56
CA ASN A 79 11.80 4.04 -5.88
C ASN A 79 12.35 2.70 -5.35
N CYS A 80 13.21 2.07 -6.16
CA CYS A 80 13.87 0.83 -5.79
C CYS A 80 14.69 1.02 -4.51
N ASN A 81 14.34 0.25 -3.47
CA ASN A 81 14.96 0.28 -2.15
C ASN A 81 15.69 -1.03 -1.80
N THR A 82 15.78 -1.96 -2.76
CA THR A 82 16.48 -3.23 -2.61
C THR A 82 17.91 -3.12 -3.15
N PRO A 83 18.92 -3.75 -2.51
CA PRO A 83 20.28 -3.77 -3.03
C PRO A 83 20.35 -4.58 -4.32
N LYS A 84 21.35 -4.28 -5.15
CA LYS A 84 21.59 -4.98 -6.41
C LYS A 84 21.81 -6.49 -6.15
N PRO A 85 21.12 -7.38 -6.89
CA PRO A 85 21.26 -8.82 -6.72
C PRO A 85 22.64 -9.32 -7.14
N SER A 86 22.98 -10.53 -6.69
CA SER A 86 24.25 -11.19 -7.00
C SER A 86 24.44 -11.34 -8.52
N PHE A 87 25.69 -11.34 -8.97
CA PHE A 87 26.02 -11.51 -10.40
C PHE A 87 25.44 -12.79 -11.00
N PHE A 88 25.39 -13.86 -10.21
CA PHE A 88 24.89 -15.18 -10.63
C PHE A 88 23.37 -15.33 -10.52
N ASP A 89 22.67 -14.36 -9.94
CA ASP A 89 21.21 -14.35 -9.85
C ASP A 89 20.63 -13.70 -11.12
N PHE A 90 20.57 -14.48 -12.20
CA PHE A 90 20.09 -14.01 -13.48
C PHE A 90 18.63 -13.55 -13.44
N GLU A 91 17.78 -14.19 -12.64
CA GLU A 91 16.36 -13.85 -12.56
C GLU A 91 16.11 -12.60 -11.70
N GLY A 92 16.73 -12.54 -10.51
CA GLY A 92 16.65 -11.37 -9.65
C GLY A 92 17.19 -10.14 -10.34
N LYS A 93 18.28 -10.28 -11.11
CA LYS A 93 18.88 -9.19 -11.89
C LYS A 93 17.98 -8.62 -12.98
N GLN A 94 17.02 -9.38 -13.51
CA GLN A 94 16.10 -8.84 -14.51
C GLN A 94 14.90 -8.12 -13.89
N LYS A 95 14.57 -8.50 -12.66
CA LYS A 95 13.46 -7.92 -11.89
C LYS A 95 13.88 -6.66 -11.14
N TRP A 96 15.14 -6.59 -10.71
CA TRP A 96 15.72 -5.46 -9.97
C TRP A 96 15.87 -4.21 -10.84
#